data_AF-A0A2V1B2N1-F1
#
_entry.id   AF-A0A2V1B2N1-F1
#
_cell.length_a   1.000
_cell.length_b   1.000
_cell.length_c   1.000
_cell.angle_alpha   90.00
_cell.angle_beta   90.00
_cell.angle_gamma   90.00
#
_symmetry.space_group_name_H-M   'P 1'
#
loop_
_entity.id
_entity.type
_entity.pdbx_description
1 polymer ?
#
loop_
_entity_poly.entity_id
_entity_poly.type
_entity_poly.pdbx_seq_one_letter_code
_entity_poly.pdbx_strand_id
1 'polypeptide(L)'
;MEIQIHVSAPRFTPRWWTQFLQNTRSDLLAEPWRVRLDRFPSRNIPHNTGDVEVSHLALEWLNTCRSHHVTCDVVDETRDSEFLPPRLLKVSNKESQACQLVVSGEGRLVKGTRYVALSHRWGGSSPTMTLTTSSIDQMKENIPLSDLPKSFREAIQTSQRLGFQYIWIDSLCIIQSGPGSEVEAAEDWQLHSTIMDLIYANCELNIAVAHASDSTKGCFVDRDPEFIQTQREQN
;
A
#
# COMPACT_ATOMS: atom_id res chain seq x y z
N MET A 1 -12.35 -10.61 13.85
CA MET A 1 -11.57 -9.41 13.48
C MET A 1 -12.24 -8.82 12.26
N GLU A 2 -13.17 -7.89 12.46
CA GLU A 2 -13.86 -7.19 11.37
C GLU A 2 -12.94 -6.10 10.83
N ILE A 3 -12.57 -6.21 9.55
CA ILE A 3 -11.85 -5.13 8.85
C ILE A 3 -12.91 -4.11 8.43
N GLN A 4 -13.00 -3.00 9.17
CA GLN A 4 -13.85 -1.87 8.79
C GLN A 4 -13.15 -1.03 7.73
N ILE A 5 -13.64 -1.09 6.49
CA ILE A 5 -13.16 -0.24 5.41
C ILE A 5 -13.96 1.06 5.44
N HIS A 6 -13.38 2.13 6.01
CA HIS A 6 -13.94 3.47 5.92
C HIS A 6 -13.71 4.05 4.52
N VAL A 7 -14.68 3.86 3.63
CA VAL A 7 -14.74 4.63 2.38
C VAL A 7 -15.24 6.02 2.77
N SER A 8 -14.41 7.06 2.64
CA SER A 8 -14.84 8.42 2.92
C SER A 8 -15.94 8.81 1.94
N ALA A 9 -17.20 8.82 2.39
CA ALA A 9 -18.25 9.55 1.69
C ALA A 9 -17.82 11.03 1.63
N PRO A 10 -18.10 11.75 0.52
CA PRO A 10 -17.73 13.16 0.45
C PRO A 10 -18.39 13.91 1.61
N ARG A 11 -17.57 14.61 2.42
CA ARG A 11 -18.02 15.37 3.60
C ARG A 11 -19.03 16.49 3.25
N PHE A 12 -19.13 16.83 1.97
CA PHE A 12 -20.04 17.83 1.44
C PHE A 12 -20.71 17.29 0.18
N THR A 13 -21.98 17.63 -0.01
CA THR A 13 -22.67 17.43 -1.28
C THR A 13 -21.87 18.11 -2.40
N PRO A 14 -21.57 17.40 -3.50
CA PRO A 14 -20.85 18.00 -4.61
C PRO A 14 -21.55 19.27 -5.11
N ARG A 15 -20.79 20.28 -5.53
CA ARG A 15 -21.36 21.57 -6.00
C ARG A 15 -22.41 21.40 -7.11
N TRP A 16 -22.29 20.35 -7.91
CA TRP A 16 -23.22 20.01 -8.98
C TRP A 16 -24.51 19.31 -8.50
N TRP A 17 -24.52 18.75 -7.28
CA TRP A 17 -25.64 17.93 -6.77
C TRP A 17 -26.93 18.74 -6.63
N THR A 18 -26.83 19.96 -6.09
CA THR A 18 -27.98 20.86 -5.96
C THR A 18 -28.55 21.25 -7.32
N GLN A 19 -27.67 21.54 -8.29
CA GLN A 19 -28.09 21.84 -9.66
C GLN A 19 -28.76 20.63 -10.31
N PHE A 20 -28.20 19.43 -10.13
CA PHE A 20 -28.78 18.18 -10.61
C PHE A 20 -30.20 17.95 -10.04
N LEU A 21 -30.39 18.13 -8.73
CA LEU A 21 -31.72 17.97 -8.12
C LEU A 21 -32.74 18.98 -8.65
N GLN A 22 -32.34 20.24 -8.82
CA GLN A 22 -33.20 21.29 -9.41
C GLN A 22 -33.58 20.93 -10.84
N ASN A 23 -32.59 20.51 -11.62
CA ASN A 23 -32.73 20.03 -12.98
C ASN A 23 -33.72 18.85 -13.04
N THR A 24 -33.49 17.77 -12.30
CA THR A 24 -34.35 16.58 -12.28
C THR A 24 -35.79 16.91 -11.87
N ARG A 25 -35.96 17.81 -10.89
CA ARG A 25 -37.29 18.28 -10.46
C ARG A 25 -38.01 19.07 -11.56
N SER A 26 -37.28 19.88 -12.33
CA SER A 26 -37.85 20.59 -13.48
C SER A 26 -38.28 19.62 -14.59
N ASP A 27 -37.47 18.60 -14.88
CA ASP A 27 -37.81 17.60 -15.90
C ASP A 27 -39.05 16.79 -15.51
N LEU A 28 -39.16 16.36 -14.25
CA LEU A 28 -40.33 15.65 -13.74
C LEU A 28 -41.65 16.44 -13.95
N LEU A 29 -41.59 17.76 -13.92
CA LEU A 29 -42.76 18.63 -14.06
C LEU A 29 -43.09 18.97 -15.52
N ALA A 30 -42.12 18.89 -16.44
CA ALA A 30 -42.28 19.33 -17.82
C ALA A 30 -42.13 18.19 -18.84
N GLU A 31 -41.03 17.45 -18.78
CA GLU A 31 -40.68 16.37 -19.70
C GLU A 31 -40.11 15.19 -18.90
N PRO A 32 -40.97 14.42 -18.18
CA PRO A 32 -40.50 13.35 -17.29
C PRO A 32 -39.78 12.20 -18.02
N TRP A 33 -39.86 12.16 -19.35
CA TRP A 33 -39.15 11.21 -20.23
C TRP A 33 -37.81 11.73 -20.76
N ARG A 34 -37.38 12.95 -20.41
CA ARG A 34 -36.13 13.54 -20.90
C ARG A 34 -34.93 12.73 -20.41
N VAL A 35 -34.16 12.20 -21.35
CA VAL A 35 -32.83 11.63 -21.07
C VAL A 35 -31.81 12.78 -21.10
N ARG A 36 -31.33 13.16 -19.92
CA ARG A 36 -30.22 14.11 -19.75
C ARG A 36 -28.92 13.51 -20.32
N LEU A 37 -28.40 14.13 -21.38
CA LEU A 37 -27.10 13.76 -22.00
C LEU A 37 -25.93 14.55 -21.41
N ASP A 38 -26.20 15.55 -20.57
CA ASP A 38 -25.22 16.23 -19.75
C ASP A 38 -24.53 15.21 -18.85
N ARG A 39 -23.31 14.84 -19.25
CA ARG A 39 -22.44 14.01 -18.42
C ARG A 39 -22.24 14.76 -17.10
N PHE A 40 -22.50 14.08 -15.97
CA PHE A 40 -22.06 14.57 -14.67
C PHE A 40 -20.59 14.96 -14.78
N PRO A 41 -20.15 16.06 -14.12
CA PRO A 41 -18.74 16.44 -14.17
C PRO A 41 -17.91 15.25 -13.70
N SER A 42 -17.22 14.64 -14.67
CA SER A 42 -16.43 13.45 -14.48
C SER A 42 -15.38 13.73 -13.43
N ARG A 43 -15.28 12.88 -12.41
CA ARG A 43 -14.08 12.89 -11.58
C ARG A 43 -12.90 12.59 -12.51
N ASN A 44 -11.82 13.35 -12.40
CA ASN A 44 -10.59 13.03 -13.11
C ASN A 44 -9.97 11.80 -12.43
N ILE A 45 -10.38 10.60 -12.87
CA ILE A 45 -9.89 9.32 -12.35
C ILE A 45 -8.85 8.80 -13.35
N PRO A 46 -7.59 8.59 -12.93
CA PRO A 46 -6.57 8.05 -13.82
C PRO A 46 -6.90 6.65 -14.32
N HIS A 47 -6.49 6.35 -15.56
CA HIS A 47 -6.66 5.06 -16.22
C HIS A 47 -5.79 3.93 -15.64
N ASN A 48 -4.82 4.24 -14.77
CA ASN A 48 -3.95 3.24 -14.15
C ASN A 48 -3.82 3.52 -12.64
N THR A 49 -3.80 2.49 -11.81
CA THR A 49 -3.67 2.65 -10.35
C THR A 49 -2.27 3.09 -9.91
N GLY A 50 -1.27 2.97 -10.76
CA GLY A 50 0.09 3.47 -10.61
C GLY A 50 0.30 4.92 -11.04
N ASP A 51 -0.77 5.64 -11.37
CA ASP A 51 -0.69 7.08 -11.62
C ASP A 51 -0.29 7.85 -10.35
N VAL A 52 0.44 8.96 -10.51
CA VAL A 52 0.91 9.79 -9.40
C VAL A 52 -0.26 10.37 -8.60
N GLU A 53 -1.37 10.72 -9.27
CA GLU A 53 -2.55 11.28 -8.63
C GLU A 53 -3.24 10.28 -7.70
N VAL A 54 -3.14 8.98 -7.99
CA VAL A 54 -3.65 7.92 -7.09
C VAL A 54 -2.83 7.86 -5.81
N SER A 55 -1.51 8.02 -5.93
CA SER A 55 -0.61 8.07 -4.76
C SER A 55 -0.82 9.36 -3.95
N HIS A 56 -1.06 10.49 -4.61
CA HIS A 56 -1.41 11.75 -3.96
C HIS A 56 -2.71 11.62 -3.17
N LEU A 57 -3.76 11.07 -3.77
CA LEU A 57 -5.03 10.82 -3.09
C LEU A 57 -4.86 9.91 -1.86
N ALA A 58 -4.09 8.83 -1.98
CA ALA A 58 -3.81 7.94 -0.86
C ALA A 58 -3.05 8.66 0.28
N LEU A 59 -2.10 9.55 -0.05
CA LEU A 59 -1.39 10.37 0.93
C LEU A 59 -2.34 11.38 1.61
N GLU A 60 -3.25 12.00 0.86
CA GLU A 60 -4.28 12.89 1.43
C GLU A 60 -5.20 12.14 2.40
N TRP A 61 -5.62 10.93 2.06
CA TRP A 61 -6.43 10.08 2.94
C TRP A 61 -5.67 9.71 4.21
N LEU A 62 -4.41 9.32 4.09
CA LEU A 62 -3.56 9.02 5.24
C LEU A 62 -3.39 10.24 6.16
N ASN A 63 -3.12 11.42 5.59
CA ASN A 63 -2.97 12.65 6.35
C ASN A 63 -4.29 13.06 7.02
N THR A 64 -5.41 12.91 6.31
CA THR A 64 -6.75 13.17 6.87
C THR A 64 -7.04 12.23 8.03
N CYS A 65 -6.72 10.94 7.88
CA CYS A 65 -6.86 9.93 8.91
C CYS A 65 -6.12 10.34 10.20
N ARG A 66 -4.84 10.68 10.07
CA ARG A 66 -3.99 11.11 11.21
C ARG A 66 -4.46 12.40 11.87
N SER A 67 -5.01 13.34 11.12
CA SER A 67 -5.32 14.69 11.65
C SER A 67 -6.78 14.88 12.07
N HIS A 68 -7.70 14.03 11.62
CA HIS A 68 -9.14 14.25 11.82
C HIS A 68 -9.90 13.06 12.42
N HIS A 69 -9.35 11.84 12.43
CA HIS A 69 -10.05 10.68 12.97
C HIS A 69 -9.56 10.37 14.38
N VAL A 70 -10.34 10.75 15.40
CA VAL A 70 -10.04 10.49 16.82
C VAL A 70 -9.71 9.02 17.07
N THR A 71 -10.49 8.10 16.49
CA THR A 71 -10.23 6.66 16.65
C THR A 71 -8.88 6.23 16.10
N CYS A 72 -8.44 6.83 14.99
CA CYS A 72 -7.16 6.49 14.37
C CYS A 72 -5.98 7.14 15.10
N ASP A 73 -6.18 8.33 15.65
CA ASP A 73 -5.22 9.04 16.50
C ASP A 73 -4.91 8.24 17.77
N VAL A 74 -5.95 7.75 18.45
CA VAL A 74 -5.80 6.86 19.62
C VAL A 74 -5.01 5.59 19.28
N VAL A 75 -5.23 5.01 18.09
CA VAL A 75 -4.47 3.83 17.65
C VAL A 75 -2.99 4.17 17.40
N ASP A 76 -2.68 5.34 16.81
CA ASP A 76 -1.29 5.78 16.62
C ASP A 76 -0.59 6.05 17.96
N GLU A 77 -1.30 6.55 18.98
CA GLU A 77 -0.77 6.70 20.34
C GLU A 77 -0.44 5.35 21.01
N THR A 78 -1.21 4.29 20.72
CA THR A 78 -0.95 2.95 21.24
C THR A 78 0.18 2.20 20.53
N ARG A 79 0.72 2.78 19.45
CA ARG A 79 1.83 2.18 18.73
C ARG A 79 3.09 2.17 19.59
N ASP A 80 3.80 1.05 19.60
CA ASP A 80 5.05 0.93 20.32
C ASP A 80 6.16 1.66 19.55
N SER A 81 6.51 2.86 20.01
CA SER A 81 7.60 3.65 19.40
C SER A 81 8.97 2.98 19.53
N GLU A 82 9.11 2.03 20.45
CA GLU A 82 10.34 1.30 20.71
C GLU A 82 10.46 0.06 19.81
N PHE A 83 9.35 -0.41 19.24
CA PHE A 83 9.33 -1.57 18.37
C PHE A 83 9.95 -1.26 16.99
N LEU A 84 10.84 -2.14 16.55
CA LEU A 84 11.37 -2.18 15.20
C LEU A 84 11.38 -3.62 14.70
N PRO A 85 10.93 -3.90 13.46
CA PRO A 85 11.13 -5.21 12.87
C PRO A 85 12.62 -5.58 12.85
N PRO A 86 13.00 -6.86 12.97
CA PRO A 86 14.41 -7.28 12.94
C PRO A 86 15.15 -6.80 11.69
N ARG A 87 14.43 -6.69 10.57
CA ARG A 87 14.93 -6.21 9.27
C ARG A 87 13.90 -5.38 8.54
N LEU A 88 14.38 -4.40 7.79
CA LEU A 88 13.59 -3.56 6.87
C LEU A 88 14.36 -3.37 5.56
N LEU A 89 13.66 -3.07 4.46
CA LEU A 89 14.28 -2.55 3.25
C LEU A 89 14.25 -1.03 3.28
N LYS A 90 15.41 -0.40 3.20
CA LYS A 90 15.57 1.03 2.95
C LYS A 90 15.41 1.32 1.47
N VAL A 91 14.54 2.27 1.14
CA VAL A 91 14.15 2.61 -0.24
C VAL A 91 14.32 4.10 -0.55
N SER A 92 15.23 4.77 0.19
CA SER A 92 15.30 6.24 0.31
C SER A 92 15.28 7.03 -0.99
N ASN A 93 14.59 8.18 -0.94
CA ASN A 93 14.40 9.23 -1.95
C ASN A 93 13.57 8.82 -3.20
N LYS A 94 12.83 9.78 -3.78
CA LYS A 94 11.92 9.55 -4.93
C LYS A 94 12.65 9.20 -6.24
N GLU A 95 13.97 9.33 -6.27
CA GLU A 95 14.81 9.15 -7.46
C GLU A 95 15.65 7.87 -7.40
N SER A 96 15.83 7.29 -6.21
CA SER A 96 16.69 6.15 -5.98
C SER A 96 16.10 4.94 -6.67
N GLN A 97 16.88 4.41 -7.60
CA GLN A 97 16.59 3.17 -8.30
C GLN A 97 17.23 1.97 -7.58
N ALA A 98 17.48 2.08 -6.26
CA ALA A 98 18.00 1.00 -5.46
C ALA A 98 17.37 0.93 -4.06
N CYS A 99 17.38 -0.27 -3.48
CA CYS A 99 17.03 -0.53 -2.09
C CYS A 99 18.14 -1.30 -1.37
N GLN A 100 18.11 -1.31 -0.04
CA GLN A 100 19.11 -1.96 0.79
C GLN A 100 18.44 -2.59 2.02
N LEU A 101 18.79 -3.83 2.34
CA LEU A 101 18.39 -4.47 3.60
C LEU A 101 19.12 -3.84 4.79
N VAL A 102 18.35 -3.52 5.82
CA VAL A 102 18.85 -2.91 7.06
C VAL A 102 18.44 -3.80 8.22
N VAL A 103 19.40 -4.10 9.10
CA VAL A 103 19.17 -4.90 10.30
C VAL A 103 19.03 -3.98 11.51
N SER A 104 18.01 -4.23 12.33
CA SER A 104 17.81 -3.53 13.60
C SER A 104 18.95 -3.83 14.55
N GLY A 105 19.44 -2.80 15.25
CA GLY A 105 20.61 -2.92 16.16
C GLY A 105 21.97 -2.59 15.52
N GLU A 106 22.08 -2.54 14.19
CA GLU A 106 23.31 -2.10 13.49
C GLU A 106 23.44 -0.56 13.40
N GLY A 107 22.71 0.19 14.23
CA GLY A 107 22.78 1.66 14.31
C GLY A 107 22.16 2.45 13.15
N ARG A 108 21.61 1.75 12.14
CA ARG A 108 20.98 2.37 10.96
C ARG A 108 19.49 2.65 11.11
N LEU A 109 18.81 1.92 12.00
CA LEU A 109 17.41 2.11 12.36
C LEU A 109 17.33 2.73 13.74
N VAL A 110 16.51 3.78 13.89
CA VAL A 110 16.28 4.47 15.16
C VAL A 110 14.85 4.21 15.64
N LYS A 111 14.62 4.27 16.95
CA LYS A 111 13.27 4.18 17.52
C LYS A 111 12.35 5.24 16.91
N GLY A 112 11.09 4.88 16.69
CA GLY A 112 10.12 5.69 15.94
C GLY A 112 10.33 5.69 14.41
N THR A 113 11.19 4.83 13.86
CA THR A 113 11.32 4.69 12.39
C THR A 113 9.99 4.22 11.80
N ARG A 114 9.44 5.05 10.90
CA ARG A 114 8.20 4.79 10.18
C ARG A 114 8.44 3.92 8.96
N TYR A 115 7.69 2.84 8.84
CA TYR A 115 7.78 1.90 7.73
C TYR A 115 6.40 1.46 7.23
N VAL A 116 6.40 0.92 6.01
CA VAL A 116 5.24 0.33 5.34
C VAL A 116 5.39 -1.19 5.36
N ALA A 117 4.29 -1.95 5.45
CA ALA A 117 4.31 -3.39 5.23
C ALA A 117 3.74 -3.74 3.85
N LEU A 118 4.18 -4.86 3.26
CA LEU A 118 3.64 -5.41 2.02
C LEU A 118 2.98 -6.77 2.26
N SER A 119 1.68 -6.85 2.01
CA SER A 119 0.96 -8.11 1.87
C SER A 119 0.89 -8.52 0.40
N HIS A 120 1.48 -9.67 0.05
CA HIS A 120 1.50 -10.17 -1.31
C HIS A 120 1.35 -11.69 -1.37
N ARG A 121 1.00 -12.21 -2.56
CA ARG A 121 1.01 -13.65 -2.82
C ARG A 121 2.38 -14.07 -3.35
N TRP A 122 2.91 -15.14 -2.79
CA TRP A 122 4.23 -15.67 -3.16
C TRP A 122 4.22 -16.39 -4.51
N GLY A 123 3.07 -16.91 -4.94
CA GLY A 123 2.91 -17.72 -6.14
C GLY A 123 3.30 -19.20 -5.95
N GLY A 124 3.27 -19.97 -7.04
CA GLY A 124 3.58 -21.41 -7.04
C GLY A 124 4.54 -21.88 -8.15
N SER A 125 5.08 -20.98 -8.96
CA SER A 125 5.93 -21.34 -10.11
C SER A 125 7.05 -20.31 -10.32
N SER A 126 8.30 -20.72 -10.12
CA SER A 126 9.54 -19.93 -10.29
C SER A 126 9.85 -18.97 -9.13
N PRO A 127 11.13 -18.78 -8.74
CA PRO A 127 11.44 -18.19 -7.45
C PRO A 127 11.11 -16.70 -7.46
N THR A 128 10.15 -16.33 -6.61
CA THR A 128 10.12 -14.99 -6.04
C THR A 128 11.50 -14.72 -5.43
N MET A 129 12.08 -13.55 -5.66
CA MET A 129 13.33 -13.17 -5.00
C MET A 129 13.14 -13.30 -3.50
N THR A 130 13.95 -14.13 -2.84
CA THR A 130 13.89 -14.37 -1.41
C THR A 130 15.23 -14.08 -0.75
N LEU A 131 15.16 -13.69 0.52
CA LEU A 131 16.33 -13.61 1.38
C LEU A 131 16.80 -15.03 1.73
N THR A 132 18.08 -15.30 1.54
CA THR A 132 18.73 -16.57 1.90
C THR A 132 19.95 -16.27 2.76
N THR A 133 20.47 -17.28 3.46
CA THR A 133 21.71 -17.13 4.23
C THR A 133 22.89 -16.74 3.35
N SER A 134 22.88 -17.15 2.08
CA SER A 134 23.90 -16.77 1.09
C SER A 134 23.70 -15.38 0.49
N SER A 135 22.47 -14.83 0.50
CA SER A 135 22.18 -13.52 -0.11
C SER A 135 22.12 -12.37 0.89
N ILE A 136 22.07 -12.63 2.20
CA ILE A 136 21.86 -11.60 3.22
C ILE A 136 22.89 -10.46 3.15
N ASP A 137 24.17 -10.77 3.00
CA ASP A 137 25.23 -9.75 2.95
C ASP A 137 25.15 -8.92 1.66
N GLN A 138 24.87 -9.57 0.52
CA GLN A 138 24.63 -8.87 -0.74
C GLN A 138 23.39 -7.98 -0.67
N MET A 139 22.33 -8.45 0.01
CA MET A 139 21.10 -7.68 0.19
C MET A 139 21.32 -6.47 1.11
N LYS A 140 22.34 -6.48 1.98
CA LYS A 140 22.78 -5.31 2.74
C LYS A 140 23.56 -4.30 1.90
N GLU A 141 23.85 -4.58 0.63
CA GLU A 141 24.38 -3.60 -0.32
C GLU A 141 23.25 -2.93 -1.13
N ASN A 142 23.59 -2.05 -2.08
CA ASN A 142 22.59 -1.42 -2.94
C ASN A 142 22.10 -2.44 -3.99
N ILE A 143 20.83 -2.82 -3.90
CA ILE A 143 20.14 -3.68 -4.86
C ILE A 143 19.37 -2.80 -5.84
N PRO A 144 19.66 -2.85 -7.16
CA PRO A 144 18.86 -2.15 -8.16
C PRO A 144 17.39 -2.58 -8.12
N LEU A 145 16.46 -1.63 -8.14
CA LEU A 145 15.02 -1.92 -8.20
C LEU A 145 14.62 -2.66 -9.49
N SER A 146 15.45 -2.56 -10.54
CA SER A 146 15.31 -3.34 -11.78
C SER A 146 15.38 -4.84 -11.59
N ASP A 147 16.08 -5.27 -10.53
CA ASP A 147 16.36 -6.69 -10.24
C ASP A 147 15.26 -7.29 -9.38
N LEU A 148 14.42 -6.44 -8.78
CA LEU A 148 13.28 -6.87 -7.99
C LEU A 148 12.10 -7.29 -8.88
N PRO A 149 11.32 -8.30 -8.46
CA PRO A 149 10.01 -8.59 -9.03
C PRO A 149 9.12 -7.35 -9.13
N LYS A 150 8.28 -7.31 -10.17
CA LYS A 150 7.46 -6.15 -10.51
C LYS A 150 6.60 -5.68 -9.33
N SER A 151 5.98 -6.59 -8.58
CA SER A 151 5.17 -6.24 -7.40
C SER A 151 6.00 -5.58 -6.30
N PHE A 152 7.25 -5.99 -6.08
CA PHE A 152 8.10 -5.37 -5.06
C PHE A 152 8.55 -3.99 -5.51
N ARG A 153 8.93 -3.85 -6.78
CA ARG A 153 9.30 -2.56 -7.38
C ARG A 153 8.18 -1.53 -7.29
N GLU A 154 6.96 -1.91 -7.68
CA GLU A 154 5.81 -1.02 -7.65
C GLU A 154 5.33 -0.71 -6.22
N ALA A 155 5.46 -1.66 -5.29
CA ALA A 155 5.24 -1.40 -3.86
C ALA A 155 6.25 -0.39 -3.30
N ILE A 156 7.54 -0.55 -3.62
CA ILE A 156 8.61 0.38 -3.24
C ILE A 156 8.34 1.78 -3.84
N GLN A 157 7.98 1.84 -5.12
CA GLN A 157 7.61 3.09 -5.78
C GLN A 157 6.42 3.77 -5.09
N THR A 158 5.43 2.99 -4.66
CA THR A 158 4.28 3.49 -3.88
C THR A 158 4.73 4.04 -2.54
N SER A 159 5.56 3.31 -1.78
CA SER A 159 6.13 3.77 -0.51
C SER A 159 6.91 5.08 -0.66
N GLN A 160 7.76 5.19 -1.69
CA GLN A 160 8.52 6.41 -1.99
C GLN A 160 7.60 7.61 -2.30
N ARG A 161 6.53 7.39 -3.08
CA ARG A 161 5.55 8.45 -3.40
C ARG A 161 4.79 8.93 -2.18
N LEU A 162 4.48 8.02 -1.26
CA LEU A 162 3.82 8.31 0.02
C LEU A 162 4.79 8.89 1.07
N GLY A 163 6.08 9.03 0.76
CA GLY A 163 7.08 9.65 1.63
C GLY A 163 7.73 8.70 2.65
N PHE A 164 7.55 7.39 2.52
CA PHE A 164 8.17 6.40 3.38
C PHE A 164 9.53 5.95 2.85
N GLN A 165 10.47 5.78 3.78
CA GLN A 165 11.85 5.38 3.46
C GLN A 165 12.12 3.91 3.72
N TYR A 166 11.19 3.21 4.38
CA TYR A 166 11.34 1.84 4.78
C TYR A 166 10.09 1.03 4.45
N ILE A 167 10.30 -0.18 3.94
CA ILE A 167 9.26 -1.16 3.67
C ILE A 167 9.68 -2.52 4.21
N TRP A 168 8.72 -3.24 4.79
CA TRP A 168 8.88 -4.61 5.20
C TRP A 168 8.20 -5.53 4.17
N ILE A 169 8.95 -6.51 3.68
CA ILE A 169 8.48 -7.54 2.73
C ILE A 169 8.95 -8.87 3.30
N ASP A 170 8.02 -9.75 3.70
CA ASP A 170 8.31 -11.05 4.34
C ASP A 170 9.38 -11.87 3.59
N SER A 171 9.23 -12.02 2.27
CA SER A 171 10.15 -12.77 1.41
C SER A 171 11.57 -12.20 1.37
N LEU A 172 11.75 -10.88 1.61
CA LEU A 172 13.05 -10.20 1.60
C LEU A 172 13.57 -9.82 2.98
N CYS A 173 12.76 -9.94 4.03
CA CYS A 173 13.11 -9.59 5.42
C CYS A 173 13.20 -10.81 6.35
N ILE A 174 12.86 -12.00 5.86
CA ILE A 174 12.94 -13.29 6.59
C ILE A 174 13.77 -14.25 5.73
N ILE A 175 14.72 -14.95 6.34
CA ILE A 175 15.55 -15.95 5.68
C ILE A 175 14.67 -17.16 5.31
N GLN A 176 14.58 -17.46 4.03
CA GLN A 176 13.70 -18.51 3.51
C GLN A 176 14.39 -19.86 3.32
N SER A 177 15.68 -19.85 2.98
CA SER A 177 16.45 -21.05 2.68
C SER A 177 17.95 -20.75 2.61
N GLY A 178 18.75 -21.80 2.48
CA GLY A 178 20.18 -21.73 2.16
C GLY A 178 20.85 -23.10 2.32
N PRO A 179 22.04 -23.31 1.72
CA PRO A 179 22.72 -24.60 1.77
C PRO A 179 23.13 -24.97 3.20
N GLY A 180 22.57 -26.05 3.75
CA GLY A 180 22.86 -26.51 5.11
C GLY A 180 22.37 -25.56 6.22
N SER A 181 21.47 -24.63 5.88
CA SER A 181 20.94 -23.62 6.81
C SER A 181 19.45 -23.82 7.08
N GLU A 182 18.97 -25.07 7.04
CA GLU A 182 17.57 -25.41 7.33
C GLU A 182 17.20 -25.01 8.77
N VAL A 183 18.12 -25.20 9.71
CA VAL A 183 17.93 -24.80 11.11
C VAL A 183 17.88 -23.28 11.24
N GLU A 184 18.85 -22.56 10.66
CA GLU A 184 18.89 -21.09 10.73
C GLU A 184 17.66 -20.45 10.09
N ALA A 185 17.22 -20.93 8.93
CA ALA A 185 16.00 -20.44 8.27
C ALA A 185 14.75 -20.73 9.12
N ALA A 186 14.67 -21.88 9.78
CA ALA A 186 13.56 -22.22 10.66
C ALA A 186 13.54 -21.35 11.93
N GLU A 187 14.70 -21.10 12.54
CA GLU A 187 14.82 -20.21 13.70
C GLU A 187 14.47 -18.76 13.36
N ASP A 188 14.94 -18.27 12.21
CA ASP A 188 14.66 -16.93 11.71
C ASP A 188 13.17 -16.75 11.37
N TRP A 189 12.57 -17.76 10.73
CA TRP A 189 11.13 -17.78 10.49
C TRP A 189 10.35 -17.79 11.81
N GLN A 190 10.77 -18.59 12.80
CA GLN A 190 10.10 -18.67 14.10
C GLN A 190 10.16 -17.33 14.84
N LEU A 191 11.31 -16.64 14.80
CA LEU A 191 11.46 -15.30 15.36
C LEU A 191 10.45 -14.34 14.72
N HIS A 192 10.44 -14.27 13.39
CA HIS A 192 9.58 -13.34 12.66
C HIS A 192 8.09 -13.68 12.76
N SER A 193 7.71 -14.96 12.73
CA SER A 193 6.31 -15.39 12.82
C SER A 193 5.70 -15.09 14.18
N THR A 194 6.48 -15.19 15.25
CA THR A 194 6.05 -14.91 16.63
C THR A 194 5.75 -13.43 16.86
N ILE A 195 6.37 -12.53 16.08
CA ILE A 195 6.21 -11.06 16.19
C ILE A 195 5.52 -10.46 14.96
N MET A 196 4.98 -11.28 14.06
CA MET A 196 4.44 -10.81 12.79
C MET A 196 3.23 -9.90 12.98
N ASP A 197 2.41 -10.21 13.99
CA ASP A 197 1.32 -9.36 14.45
C ASP A 197 1.82 -7.97 14.85
N LEU A 198 2.94 -7.88 15.59
CA LEU A 198 3.57 -6.61 15.96
C LEU A 198 4.16 -5.87 14.75
N ILE A 199 4.75 -6.58 13.78
CA ILE A 199 5.24 -5.97 12.54
C ILE A 199 4.09 -5.31 11.77
N TYR A 200 2.96 -5.99 11.62
CA TYR A 200 1.80 -5.40 10.93
C TYR A 200 1.11 -4.33 11.78
N ALA A 201 1.02 -4.49 13.09
CA ALA A 201 0.37 -3.52 13.98
C ALA A 201 1.14 -2.19 14.08
N ASN A 202 2.47 -2.23 14.00
CA ASN A 202 3.31 -1.04 14.12
C ASN A 202 3.68 -0.38 12.78
N CYS A 203 3.26 -0.95 11.64
CA CYS A 203 3.45 -0.31 10.34
C CYS A 203 2.53 0.91 10.19
N GLU A 204 2.96 1.91 9.41
CA GLU A 204 2.16 3.13 9.17
C GLU A 204 1.03 2.90 8.17
N LEU A 205 1.25 1.97 7.25
CA LEU A 205 0.24 1.47 6.34
C LEU A 205 0.69 0.12 5.79
N ASN A 206 -0.28 -0.68 5.37
CA ASN A 206 -0.06 -1.92 4.65
C ASN A 206 -0.45 -1.73 3.18
N ILE A 207 0.48 -2.04 2.26
CA ILE A 207 0.17 -2.15 0.84
C ILE A 207 -0.27 -3.59 0.59
N ALA A 208 -1.49 -3.77 0.11
CA ALA A 208 -2.02 -5.09 -0.20
C ALA A 208 -2.12 -5.31 -1.72
N VAL A 209 -1.37 -6.29 -2.24
CA VAL A 209 -1.40 -6.66 -3.67
C VAL A 209 -2.36 -7.82 -3.87
N ALA A 210 -3.66 -7.54 -3.71
CA ALA A 210 -4.70 -8.58 -3.66
C ALA A 210 -5.00 -9.26 -5.02
N HIS A 211 -4.78 -8.57 -6.13
CA HIS A 211 -5.10 -9.07 -7.47
C HIS A 211 -4.02 -10.01 -8.04
N ALA A 212 -2.77 -9.83 -7.63
CA ALA A 212 -1.64 -10.58 -8.20
C ALA A 212 -1.62 -12.04 -7.71
N SER A 213 -1.40 -12.98 -8.64
CA SER A 213 -1.16 -14.39 -8.32
C SER A 213 0.21 -14.64 -7.71
N ASP A 214 1.18 -13.77 -8.01
CA ASP A 214 2.59 -13.90 -7.67
C ASP A 214 3.28 -12.52 -7.73
N SER A 215 4.56 -12.47 -7.36
CA SER A 215 5.36 -11.23 -7.29
C SER A 215 5.72 -10.62 -8.67
N THR A 216 5.43 -11.30 -9.78
CA THR A 216 5.78 -10.84 -11.15
C THR A 216 4.68 -10.01 -11.81
N LYS A 217 3.44 -10.08 -11.33
CA LYS A 217 2.29 -9.40 -11.97
C LYS A 217 2.30 -7.89 -11.81
N GLY A 218 2.82 -7.38 -10.69
CA GLY A 218 2.77 -5.97 -10.32
C GLY A 218 1.63 -5.61 -9.36
N CYS A 219 1.73 -4.42 -8.80
CA CYS A 219 0.71 -3.75 -8.00
C CYS A 219 -0.25 -2.91 -8.87
N PHE A 220 0.23 -2.40 -10.01
CA PHE A 220 -0.52 -1.46 -10.83
C PHE A 220 -1.35 -2.15 -11.91
N VAL A 221 -2.57 -1.67 -12.07
CA VAL A 221 -3.59 -2.25 -12.95
C VAL A 221 -4.26 -1.14 -13.74
N ASP A 222 -4.46 -1.39 -15.04
CA ASP A 222 -5.27 -0.53 -15.89
C ASP A 222 -6.75 -0.66 -15.55
N ARG A 223 -7.45 0.46 -15.58
CA ARG A 223 -8.87 0.57 -15.25
C ARG A 223 -9.53 1.58 -16.16
N ASP A 224 -10.81 1.35 -16.44
CA ASP A 224 -11.63 2.32 -17.15
C ASP A 224 -12.28 3.28 -16.14
N PRO A 225 -11.97 4.58 -16.18
CA PRO A 225 -12.61 5.59 -15.36
C PRO A 225 -14.13 5.60 -15.48
N GLU A 226 -14.70 5.27 -16.64
CA GLU A 226 -16.15 5.33 -16.85
C GLU A 226 -16.90 4.33 -15.95
N PHE A 227 -16.37 3.11 -15.76
CA PHE A 227 -16.98 2.11 -14.86
C PHE A 227 -16.91 2.47 -13.38
N ILE A 228 -15.96 3.34 -12.98
CA ILE A 228 -15.74 3.73 -11.57
C ILE A 228 -16.55 4.99 -11.21
N GLN A 229 -16.83 5.84 -12.20
CA GLN A 229 -17.62 7.06 -11.98
C GLN A 229 -19.10 6.77 -11.71
N THR A 230 -19.61 5.63 -12.17
CA THR A 230 -21.00 5.21 -11.93
C THR A 230 -21.12 4.41 -10.64
N GLN A 231 -21.15 5.07 -9.48
CA GLN A 231 -21.77 4.44 -8.32
C GLN A 231 -23.27 4.35 -8.57
N ARG A 232 -23.77 3.16 -8.94
CA ARG A 232 -25.17 2.81 -8.71
C ARG A 232 -25.38 2.78 -7.20
N GLU A 233 -26.19 3.68 -6.68
CA GLU A 233 -26.87 3.46 -5.40
C GLU A 233 -27.67 2.15 -5.56
N GLN A 234 -27.18 1.07 -4.96
CA GLN A 234 -27.98 -0.14 -4.79
C GLN A 234 -28.94 0.13 -3.62
N ASN A 235 -30.21 0.30 -3.97
CA ASN A 235 -31.34 0.15 -3.04
C ASN A 235 -31.45 -1.30 -2.56
#